data_AF-A0A5Q4SC73-F1
#
_entry.id   AF-A0A5Q4SC73-F1
#
_cell.length_a   1.000
_cell.length_b   1.000
_cell.length_c   1.000
_cell.angle_alpha   90.00
_cell.angle_beta   90.00
_cell.angle_gamma   90.00
#
_symmetry.space_group_name_H-M   'P 1'
#
loop_
_entity.id
_entity.type
_entity.pdbx_description
1 polymer ?
#
loop_
_entity_poly.entity_id
_entity_poly.type
_entity_poly.pdbx_seq_one_letter_code
_entity_poly.pdbx_strand_id
1 'polypeptide(L)'
;PDPGLRLIAVRHFIDAAAQPDAIQDWLREGTVPGGPELDAELRWRILTRLAVLGATDETAIAHELDKDPSATGQEGAARCRAALPTAEAKTAAWQAMFTDDTLSNYLFTATAQGFWQPEQSELLNPYVARYYPDAIALAARRGPAIAEAAGRHAFPTHAIDPDSIRLGEQALTDPALTPALRRKLTDQLDDIRRALAVRDAH
;
A
#
# COMPACT_ATOMS: atom_id res chain seq x y z
N PRO A 1 17.74 24.60 -12.49
CA PRO A 1 17.48 23.38 -11.70
C PRO A 1 17.41 22.16 -12.64
N ASP A 2 18.07 21.06 -12.28
CA ASP A 2 18.01 19.81 -13.05
C ASP A 2 16.56 19.27 -13.09
N PRO A 3 15.97 19.04 -14.28
CA PRO A 3 14.63 18.47 -14.42
C PRO A 3 14.41 17.17 -13.63
N GLY A 4 15.43 16.31 -13.51
CA GLY A 4 15.34 15.06 -12.76
C GLY A 4 15.18 15.28 -11.25
N LEU A 5 15.98 16.17 -10.67
CA LEU A 5 15.87 16.56 -9.27
C LEU A 5 14.51 17.20 -8.96
N ARG A 6 13.97 17.99 -9.90
CA ARG A 6 12.65 18.60 -9.75
C ARG A 6 11.54 17.53 -9.70
N LEU A 7 11.59 16.52 -10.57
CA LEU A 7 10.57 15.46 -10.57
C LEU A 7 10.61 14.63 -9.28
N ILE A 8 11.80 14.34 -8.76
CA ILE A 8 11.96 13.66 -7.46
C ILE A 8 11.36 14.49 -6.33
N ALA A 9 11.62 15.81 -6.32
CA ALA A 9 11.08 16.72 -5.31
C ALA A 9 9.55 16.79 -5.37
N VAL A 10 8.95 16.83 -6.56
CA VAL A 10 7.49 16.81 -6.76
C VAL A 10 6.89 15.52 -6.23
N ARG A 11 7.45 14.37 -6.62
CA ARG A 11 7.01 13.05 -6.15
C ARG A 11 7.05 12.96 -4.62
N HIS A 12 8.15 13.39 -4.02
CA HIS A 12 8.30 13.38 -2.58
C HIS A 12 7.32 14.34 -1.87
N PHE A 13 7.11 15.53 -2.43
CA PHE A 13 6.11 16.48 -1.90
C PHE A 13 4.71 15.87 -1.89
N ILE A 14 4.31 15.20 -2.97
CA ILE A 14 3.02 14.51 -3.04
C ILE A 14 2.94 13.43 -1.97
N ASP A 15 3.94 12.55 -1.89
CA ASP A 15 3.94 11.41 -0.96
C ASP A 15 3.90 11.88 0.52
N ALA A 16 4.55 13.00 0.83
CA ALA A 16 4.67 13.55 2.18
C ALA A 16 3.56 14.55 2.55
N ALA A 17 2.65 14.90 1.63
CA ALA A 17 1.63 15.93 1.87
C ALA A 17 0.71 15.52 3.04
N ALA A 18 0.63 16.33 4.09
CA ALA A 18 -0.25 16.10 5.23
C ALA A 18 -1.62 16.81 5.09
N GLN A 19 -1.73 17.75 4.15
CA GLN A 19 -2.94 18.51 3.86
C GLN A 19 -3.26 18.41 2.35
N PRO A 20 -4.54 18.32 1.97
CA PRO A 20 -4.92 18.04 0.59
C PRO A 20 -4.82 19.25 -0.33
N ASP A 21 -5.00 20.47 0.19
CA ASP A 21 -5.26 21.69 -0.60
C ASP A 21 -4.28 21.87 -1.77
N ALA A 22 -2.97 21.86 -1.48
CA ALA A 22 -1.94 22.09 -2.49
C ALA A 22 -1.97 21.05 -3.62
N ILE A 23 -2.03 19.76 -3.28
CA ILE A 23 -2.02 18.69 -4.30
C ILE A 23 -3.37 18.56 -5.02
N GLN A 24 -4.47 18.97 -4.37
CA GLN A 24 -5.78 19.06 -4.99
C GLN A 24 -5.85 20.20 -6.01
N ASP A 25 -5.23 21.35 -5.70
CA ASP A 25 -5.08 22.45 -6.66
C ASP A 25 -4.27 22.00 -7.88
N TRP A 26 -3.16 21.29 -7.69
CA TRP A 26 -2.35 20.78 -8.79
C TRP A 26 -3.14 19.83 -9.69
N LEU A 27 -3.91 18.91 -9.10
CA LEU A 27 -4.74 17.98 -9.85
C LEU A 27 -5.81 18.70 -10.68
N ARG A 28 -6.41 19.76 -10.12
CA ARG A 28 -7.43 20.60 -10.77
C ARG A 28 -6.86 21.42 -11.92
N GLU A 29 -5.69 22.01 -11.71
CA GLU A 29 -4.99 22.84 -12.71
C GLU A 29 -4.26 21.99 -13.76
N GLY A 30 -4.01 20.71 -13.48
CA GLY A 30 -3.29 19.80 -14.37
C GLY A 30 -1.78 20.04 -14.42
N THR A 31 -1.24 20.85 -13.50
CA THR A 31 0.17 21.23 -13.50
C THR A 31 0.67 21.48 -12.08
N VAL A 32 1.98 21.32 -11.88
CA VAL A 32 2.65 21.76 -10.66
C VAL A 32 3.03 23.25 -10.82
N PRO A 33 2.80 24.13 -9.83
CA PRO A 33 3.19 25.53 -9.88
C PRO A 33 4.68 25.72 -10.22
N GLY A 34 4.95 26.36 -11.35
CA GLY A 34 6.31 26.54 -11.87
C GLY A 34 7.03 25.24 -12.27
N GLY A 35 6.28 24.15 -12.42
CA GLY A 35 6.73 22.79 -12.68
C GLY A 35 6.14 22.19 -13.97
N PRO A 36 6.28 20.87 -14.15
CA PRO A 36 5.76 20.18 -15.33
C PRO A 36 4.23 20.00 -15.28
N GLU A 37 3.63 19.76 -16.45
CA GLU A 37 2.29 19.19 -16.54
C GLU A 37 2.23 17.85 -15.82
N LEU A 38 1.06 17.52 -15.27
CA LEU A 38 0.86 16.23 -14.60
C LEU A 38 0.64 15.13 -15.64
N ASP A 39 1.65 14.28 -15.79
CA ASP A 39 1.50 13.01 -16.50
C ASP A 39 0.62 12.02 -15.69
N ALA A 40 0.27 10.89 -16.30
CA ALA A 40 -0.57 9.87 -15.66
C ALA A 40 0.02 9.36 -14.33
N GLU A 41 1.35 9.25 -14.23
CA GLU A 41 2.03 8.79 -13.01
C GLU A 41 1.80 9.77 -11.86
N LEU A 42 2.00 11.07 -12.08
CA LEU A 42 1.79 12.09 -11.07
C LEU A 42 0.31 12.23 -10.70
N ARG A 43 -0.61 12.12 -11.66
CA ARG A 43 -2.06 12.18 -11.40
C ARG A 43 -2.51 11.05 -10.46
N TRP A 44 -2.11 9.80 -10.75
CA TRP A 44 -2.42 8.67 -9.88
C TRP A 44 -1.74 8.75 -8.52
N ARG A 45 -0.53 9.29 -8.45
CA ARG A 45 0.17 9.52 -7.17
C ARG A 45 -0.57 10.54 -6.30
N ILE A 46 -1.00 11.66 -6.89
CA ILE A 46 -1.80 12.68 -6.20
C ILE A 46 -3.13 12.09 -5.73
N LEU A 47 -3.86 11.38 -6.58
CA LEU A 47 -5.11 10.72 -6.20
C LEU A 47 -4.92 9.70 -5.08
N THR A 48 -3.82 8.94 -5.12
CA THR A 48 -3.50 8.00 -4.03
C THR A 48 -3.33 8.76 -2.72
N ARG A 49 -2.55 9.84 -2.70
CA ARG A 49 -2.36 10.62 -1.47
C ARG A 49 -3.66 11.28 -1.00
N LEU A 50 -4.45 11.85 -1.90
CA LEU A 50 -5.77 12.38 -1.56
C LEU A 50 -6.69 11.29 -0.99
N ALA A 51 -6.62 10.06 -1.51
CA ALA A 51 -7.34 8.92 -0.95
C ALA A 51 -6.86 8.59 0.46
N VAL A 52 -5.55 8.55 0.72
CA VAL A 52 -5.02 8.36 2.08
C VAL A 52 -5.56 9.41 3.06
N LEU A 53 -5.62 10.67 2.63
CA LEU A 53 -6.09 11.82 3.42
C LEU A 53 -7.62 11.92 3.53
N GLY A 54 -8.39 11.06 2.85
CA GLY A 54 -9.85 11.15 2.80
C GLY A 54 -10.39 12.35 2.01
N ALA A 55 -9.58 12.92 1.13
CA ALA A 55 -9.88 14.10 0.33
C ALA A 55 -10.26 13.77 -1.13
N THR A 56 -10.64 12.53 -1.41
CA THR A 56 -11.18 12.07 -2.70
C THR A 56 -12.11 10.87 -2.46
N ASP A 57 -12.85 10.46 -3.48
CA ASP A 57 -13.80 9.36 -3.42
C ASP A 57 -13.70 8.43 -4.65
N GLU A 58 -14.56 7.41 -4.69
CA GLU A 58 -14.67 6.48 -5.82
C GLU A 58 -15.04 7.17 -7.13
N THR A 59 -15.80 8.27 -7.09
CA THR A 59 -16.24 8.97 -8.30
C THR A 59 -15.05 9.63 -8.99
N ALA A 60 -14.19 10.30 -8.22
CA ALA A 60 -12.95 10.87 -8.73
C ALA A 60 -11.97 9.80 -9.25
N ILE A 61 -11.86 8.67 -8.55
CA ILE A 61 -11.01 7.54 -8.97
C ILE A 61 -11.51 6.94 -10.29
N ALA A 62 -12.81 6.67 -10.39
CA ALA A 62 -13.43 6.13 -11.61
C ALA A 62 -13.29 7.09 -12.80
N HIS A 63 -13.51 8.38 -12.57
CA HIS A 63 -13.35 9.39 -13.62
C HIS A 63 -11.90 9.50 -14.12
N GLU A 64 -10.90 9.35 -13.26
CA GLU A 64 -9.51 9.30 -13.72
C GLU A 64 -9.20 7.98 -14.44
N LEU A 65 -9.77 6.86 -14.01
CA LEU A 65 -9.64 5.57 -14.69
C LEU A 65 -10.25 5.59 -16.10
N ASP A 66 -11.36 6.30 -16.30
CA ASP A 66 -11.95 6.49 -17.62
C ASP A 66 -11.02 7.26 -18.57
N LYS A 67 -10.20 8.17 -18.03
CA LYS A 67 -9.18 8.91 -18.80
C LYS A 67 -7.93 8.08 -19.06
N ASP A 68 -7.57 7.19 -18.13
CA ASP A 68 -6.43 6.29 -18.23
C ASP A 68 -6.85 4.81 -18.09
N PRO A 69 -7.46 4.20 -19.13
CA PRO A 69 -7.91 2.81 -19.08
C PRO A 69 -6.76 1.79 -19.20
N SER A 70 -5.51 2.25 -19.12
CA SER A 70 -4.32 1.39 -19.25
C SER A 70 -4.13 0.45 -18.06
N ALA A 71 -3.24 -0.54 -18.18
CA ALA A 71 -2.88 -1.41 -17.07
C ALA A 71 -2.33 -0.63 -15.86
N THR A 72 -1.51 0.38 -16.12
CA THR A 72 -1.00 1.29 -15.08
C THR A 72 -2.11 2.11 -14.43
N GLY A 73 -3.13 2.51 -15.20
CA GLY A 73 -4.32 3.18 -14.66
C GLY A 73 -5.17 2.26 -13.78
N GLN A 74 -5.36 1.00 -14.17
CA GLN A 74 -6.03 -0.01 -13.34
C GLN A 74 -5.29 -0.25 -12.02
N GLU A 75 -3.95 -0.33 -12.05
CA GLU A 75 -3.12 -0.39 -10.84
C GLU A 75 -3.27 0.86 -9.98
N GLY A 76 -3.25 2.06 -10.59
CA GLY A 76 -3.48 3.34 -9.91
C GLY A 76 -4.83 3.37 -9.19
N ALA A 77 -5.91 2.97 -9.88
CA ALA A 77 -7.24 2.91 -9.32
C ALA A 77 -7.35 1.89 -8.17
N ALA A 78 -6.79 0.68 -8.34
CA ALA A 78 -6.76 -0.33 -7.28
C ALA A 78 -6.03 0.17 -6.03
N ARG A 79 -4.90 0.86 -6.21
CA ARG A 79 -4.16 1.49 -5.10
C ARG A 79 -4.99 2.57 -4.41
N CYS A 80 -5.62 3.47 -5.16
CA CYS A 80 -6.44 4.55 -4.59
C CYS A 80 -7.63 3.99 -3.80
N ARG A 81 -8.34 3.00 -4.35
CA ARG A 81 -9.48 2.36 -3.67
C ARG A 81 -9.09 1.73 -2.35
N ALA A 82 -7.95 1.02 -2.31
CA ALA A 82 -7.44 0.43 -1.08
C ALA A 82 -6.95 1.46 -0.06
N ALA A 83 -6.59 2.67 -0.51
CA ALA A 83 -6.11 3.77 0.31
C ALA A 83 -7.22 4.60 0.97
N LEU A 84 -8.47 4.50 0.50
CA LEU A 84 -9.60 5.22 1.11
C LEU A 84 -9.73 4.89 2.62
N PRO A 85 -9.95 5.89 3.50
CA PRO A 85 -9.91 5.73 4.95
C PRO A 85 -11.27 5.29 5.49
N THR A 86 -11.87 4.27 4.90
CA THR A 86 -13.19 3.74 5.31
C THR A 86 -13.09 2.26 5.63
N ALA A 87 -13.90 1.79 6.59
CA ALA A 87 -13.93 0.38 6.97
C ALA A 87 -14.38 -0.50 5.79
N GLU A 88 -15.26 0.03 4.95
CA GLU A 88 -15.75 -0.60 3.73
C GLU A 88 -14.62 -0.81 2.72
N ALA A 89 -13.81 0.23 2.47
CA ALA A 89 -12.66 0.14 1.57
C ALA A 89 -11.61 -0.86 2.06
N LYS A 90 -11.29 -0.85 3.37
CA LYS A 90 -10.36 -1.82 3.96
C LYS A 90 -10.89 -3.24 3.86
N THR A 91 -12.17 -3.44 4.13
CA THR A 91 -12.80 -4.76 3.98
C THR A 91 -12.74 -5.23 2.53
N ALA A 92 -13.12 -4.40 1.57
CA ALA A 92 -13.10 -4.75 0.14
C ALA A 92 -11.68 -5.07 -0.36
N ALA A 93 -10.70 -4.23 -0.01
CA ALA A 93 -9.31 -4.45 -0.39
C ALA A 93 -8.73 -5.75 0.22
N TRP A 94 -9.06 -6.05 1.48
CA TRP A 94 -8.61 -7.28 2.12
C TRP A 94 -9.21 -8.53 1.47
N GLN A 95 -10.53 -8.51 1.21
CA GLN A 95 -11.22 -9.62 0.51
C GLN A 95 -10.59 -9.87 -0.86
N ALA A 96 -10.36 -8.81 -1.63
CA ALA A 96 -9.75 -8.91 -2.95
C ALA A 96 -8.32 -9.47 -2.92
N MET A 97 -7.55 -9.19 -1.86
CA MET A 97 -6.16 -9.68 -1.71
C MET A 97 -6.09 -11.13 -1.22
N PHE A 98 -6.84 -11.48 -0.18
CA PHE A 98 -6.62 -12.71 0.58
C PHE A 98 -7.69 -13.78 0.38
N THR A 99 -8.91 -13.37 0.01
CA THR A 99 -10.05 -14.27 -0.14
C THR A 99 -10.34 -14.58 -1.60
N ASP A 100 -10.29 -13.58 -2.48
CA ASP A 100 -10.52 -13.74 -3.91
C ASP A 100 -9.22 -14.09 -4.67
N ASP A 101 -9.33 -14.94 -5.68
CA ASP A 101 -8.20 -15.34 -6.54
C ASP A 101 -8.19 -14.63 -7.91
N THR A 102 -8.98 -13.56 -8.03
CA THR A 102 -9.25 -12.88 -9.31
C THR A 102 -8.20 -11.81 -9.66
N LEU A 103 -7.53 -11.23 -8.66
CA LEU A 103 -6.51 -10.20 -8.92
C LEU A 103 -5.29 -10.79 -9.62
N SER A 104 -4.80 -10.10 -10.65
CA SER A 104 -3.45 -10.32 -11.16
C SER A 104 -2.41 -9.98 -10.08
N ASN A 105 -1.18 -10.49 -10.21
CA ASN A 105 -0.12 -10.15 -9.25
C ASN A 105 0.19 -8.64 -9.19
N TYR A 106 0.00 -7.94 -10.32
CA TYR A 106 0.13 -6.48 -10.40
C TYR A 106 -0.96 -5.76 -9.61
N LEU A 107 -2.23 -6.15 -9.82
CA LEU A 107 -3.35 -5.55 -9.07
C LEU A 107 -3.29 -5.90 -7.58
N PHE A 108 -2.87 -7.12 -7.22
CA PHE A 108 -2.61 -7.48 -5.82
C PHE A 108 -1.55 -6.55 -5.22
N THR A 109 -0.43 -6.34 -5.90
CA THR A 109 0.66 -5.47 -5.43
C THR A 109 0.18 -4.03 -5.27
N ALA A 110 -0.56 -3.50 -6.23
CA ALA A 110 -1.10 -2.15 -6.17
C ALA A 110 -2.11 -1.98 -5.02
N THR A 111 -3.00 -2.96 -4.83
CA THR A 111 -3.96 -3.00 -3.71
C THR A 111 -3.22 -3.02 -2.37
N ALA A 112 -2.22 -3.88 -2.23
CA ALA A 112 -1.41 -3.99 -1.00
C ALA A 112 -0.67 -2.68 -0.66
N GLN A 113 -0.10 -2.01 -1.67
CA GLN A 113 0.54 -0.70 -1.52
C GLN A 113 -0.43 0.41 -1.09
N GLY A 114 -1.70 0.31 -1.48
CA GLY A 114 -2.74 1.25 -1.04
C GLY A 114 -3.27 0.94 0.35
N PHE A 115 -3.25 -0.33 0.77
CA PHE A 115 -3.91 -0.79 1.99
C PHE A 115 -3.27 -0.27 3.29
N TRP A 116 -1.96 -0.47 3.47
CA TRP A 116 -1.26 -0.15 4.71
C TRP A 116 -0.83 1.32 4.78
N GLN A 117 -1.74 2.18 5.22
CA GLN A 117 -1.49 3.61 5.44
C GLN A 117 -1.34 3.89 6.95
N PRO A 118 -0.14 4.22 7.47
CA PRO A 118 0.09 4.40 8.90
C PRO A 118 -0.86 5.41 9.57
N GLU A 119 -1.27 6.46 8.86
CA GLU A 119 -2.23 7.48 9.32
C GLU A 119 -3.62 6.90 9.62
N GLN A 120 -3.91 5.69 9.14
CA GLN A 120 -5.18 4.99 9.29
C GLN A 120 -5.07 3.82 10.28
N SER A 121 -4.11 3.86 11.20
CA SER A 121 -3.78 2.78 12.16
C SER A 121 -5.01 2.19 12.88
N GLU A 122 -5.97 3.00 13.32
CA GLU A 122 -7.19 2.52 13.99
C GLU A 122 -8.01 1.54 13.12
N LEU A 123 -8.12 1.82 11.81
CA LEU A 123 -8.79 0.95 10.86
C LEU A 123 -7.96 -0.31 10.54
N LEU A 124 -6.63 -0.22 10.66
CA LEU A 124 -5.69 -1.26 10.24
C LEU A 124 -5.37 -2.27 11.35
N ASN A 125 -5.50 -1.89 12.62
CA ASN A 125 -5.18 -2.73 13.77
C ASN A 125 -5.79 -4.15 13.72
N PRO A 126 -7.09 -4.35 13.34
CA PRO A 126 -7.67 -5.69 13.26
C PRO A 126 -7.00 -6.60 12.22
N TYR A 127 -6.34 -6.02 11.22
CA TYR A 127 -5.75 -6.76 10.10
C TYR A 127 -4.32 -7.26 10.39
N VAL A 128 -3.62 -6.70 11.38
CA VAL A 128 -2.24 -7.09 11.73
C VAL A 128 -2.18 -8.57 12.14
N ALA A 129 -3.03 -8.99 13.07
CA ALA A 129 -3.09 -10.39 13.48
C ALA A 129 -3.63 -11.31 12.38
N ARG A 130 -4.57 -10.80 11.56
CA ARG A 130 -5.19 -11.55 10.46
C ARG A 130 -4.22 -11.80 9.30
N TYR A 131 -3.24 -10.93 9.10
CA TYR A 131 -2.26 -11.02 8.00
C TYR A 131 -1.58 -12.38 7.92
N TYR A 132 -1.07 -12.90 9.04
CA TYR A 132 -0.25 -14.11 9.03
C TYR A 132 -1.00 -15.35 8.53
N PRO A 133 -2.14 -15.77 9.13
CA PRO A 133 -2.87 -16.93 8.63
C PRO A 133 -3.39 -16.72 7.20
N ASP A 134 -3.86 -15.52 6.86
CA ASP A 134 -4.39 -15.22 5.52
C ASP A 134 -3.28 -15.24 4.46
N ALA A 135 -2.08 -14.73 4.76
CA ALA A 135 -0.93 -14.78 3.87
C ALA A 135 -0.41 -16.20 3.66
N ILE A 136 -0.40 -17.03 4.71
CA ILE A 136 -0.04 -18.45 4.62
C ILE A 136 -1.02 -19.18 3.70
N ALA A 137 -2.32 -19.02 3.93
CA ALA A 137 -3.36 -19.62 3.11
C ALA A 137 -3.29 -19.17 1.64
N LEU A 138 -3.08 -17.87 1.41
CA LEU A 138 -2.90 -17.29 0.08
C LEU A 138 -1.68 -17.88 -0.64
N ALA A 139 -0.54 -17.94 0.04
CA ALA A 139 0.71 -18.46 -0.53
C ALA A 139 0.59 -19.95 -0.93
N ALA A 140 -0.08 -20.75 -0.09
CA ALA A 140 -0.34 -22.15 -0.40
C ALA A 140 -1.25 -22.32 -1.63
N ARG A 141 -2.27 -21.46 -1.77
CA ARG A 141 -3.27 -21.54 -2.84
C ARG A 141 -2.78 -21.01 -4.18
N ARG A 142 -2.03 -19.90 -4.18
CA ARG A 142 -1.68 -19.14 -5.39
C ARG A 142 -0.18 -19.17 -5.75
N GLY A 143 0.63 -19.83 -4.93
CA GLY A 143 2.01 -20.18 -5.25
C GLY A 143 3.07 -19.09 -5.00
N PRO A 144 4.32 -19.35 -5.41
CA PRO A 144 5.49 -18.57 -4.96
C PRO A 144 5.49 -17.10 -5.35
N ALA A 145 4.95 -16.76 -6.52
CA ALA A 145 4.94 -15.37 -6.99
C ALA A 145 4.05 -14.47 -6.12
N ILE A 146 2.85 -14.94 -5.75
CA ILE A 146 2.00 -14.20 -4.82
C ILE A 146 2.59 -14.22 -3.41
N ALA A 147 3.22 -15.32 -3.01
CA ALA A 147 3.84 -15.44 -1.69
C ALA A 147 4.92 -14.37 -1.50
N GLU A 148 5.73 -14.13 -2.54
CA GLU A 148 6.71 -13.05 -2.55
C GLU A 148 6.04 -11.67 -2.51
N ALA A 149 4.98 -11.44 -3.28
CA ALA A 149 4.25 -10.18 -3.30
C ALA A 149 3.57 -9.89 -1.95
N ALA A 150 2.92 -10.88 -1.34
CA ALA A 150 2.26 -10.77 -0.04
C ALA A 150 3.27 -10.48 1.09
N GLY A 151 4.43 -11.14 1.08
CA GLY A 151 5.50 -10.89 2.03
C GLY A 151 6.19 -9.54 1.85
N ARG A 152 6.30 -9.05 0.61
CA ARG A 152 6.98 -7.76 0.32
C ARG A 152 6.06 -6.55 0.49
N HIS A 153 4.84 -6.61 -0.03
CA HIS A 153 3.96 -5.45 -0.21
C HIS A 153 2.76 -5.45 0.73
N ALA A 154 2.31 -6.61 1.19
CA ALA A 154 1.14 -6.73 2.06
C ALA A 154 1.51 -6.97 3.53
N PHE A 155 2.79 -6.93 3.89
CA PHE A 155 3.24 -7.07 5.27
C PHE A 155 2.98 -5.79 6.09
N PRO A 156 2.48 -5.87 7.34
CA PRO A 156 2.13 -4.71 8.16
C PRO A 156 3.36 -4.01 8.76
N THR A 157 4.18 -3.36 7.92
CA THR A 157 5.45 -2.72 8.33
C THR A 157 5.30 -1.61 9.40
N HIS A 158 4.12 -0.99 9.49
CA HIS A 158 3.82 0.05 10.48
C HIS A 158 3.60 -0.49 11.90
N ALA A 159 3.29 -1.79 12.04
CA ALA A 159 3.01 -2.44 13.31
C ALA A 159 4.34 -2.82 14.00
N ILE A 160 5.06 -1.79 14.46
CA ILE A 160 6.35 -1.93 15.14
C ILE A 160 6.09 -2.01 16.64
N ASP A 161 5.85 -3.20 17.16
CA ASP A 161 5.61 -3.45 18.58
C ASP A 161 5.95 -4.91 18.95
N PRO A 162 6.14 -5.22 20.24
CA PRO A 162 6.48 -6.57 20.68
C PRO A 162 5.45 -7.65 20.32
N ASP A 163 4.16 -7.31 20.29
CA ASP A 163 3.10 -8.27 19.95
C ASP A 163 3.13 -8.63 18.46
N SER A 164 3.40 -7.66 17.58
CA SER A 164 3.59 -7.89 16.16
C SER A 164 4.79 -8.79 15.85
N ILE A 165 5.91 -8.63 16.57
CA ILE A 165 7.07 -9.54 16.47
C ILE A 165 6.67 -10.96 16.91
N ARG A 166 6.00 -11.09 18.05
CA ARG A 166 5.55 -12.38 18.58
C ARG A 166 4.62 -13.11 17.60
N LEU A 167 3.67 -12.40 16.98
CA LEU A 167 2.77 -12.95 15.96
C LEU A 167 3.55 -13.48 14.75
N GLY A 168 4.54 -12.73 14.27
CA GLY A 168 5.38 -13.16 13.17
C GLY A 168 6.26 -14.36 13.49
N GLU A 169 6.84 -14.42 14.70
CA GLU A 169 7.61 -15.58 15.15
C GLU A 169 6.75 -16.83 15.26
N GLN A 170 5.52 -16.70 15.77
CA GLN A 170 4.55 -17.80 15.78
C GLN A 170 4.23 -18.27 14.35
N ALA A 171 4.00 -17.34 13.43
CA ALA A 171 3.74 -17.68 12.02
C ALA A 171 4.90 -18.42 11.34
N LEU A 172 6.15 -18.12 11.72
CA LEU A 172 7.32 -18.86 11.21
C LEU A 172 7.34 -20.33 11.63
N THR A 173 6.61 -20.72 12.69
CA THR A 173 6.51 -22.12 13.10
C THR A 173 5.44 -22.92 12.34
N ASP A 174 4.62 -22.26 11.53
CA ASP A 174 3.53 -22.91 10.81
C ASP A 174 4.08 -23.89 9.74
N PRO A 175 3.66 -25.17 9.75
CA PRO A 175 4.10 -26.17 8.78
C PRO A 175 3.57 -25.92 7.35
N ALA A 176 2.48 -25.18 7.20
CA ALA A 176 1.92 -24.79 5.90
C ALA A 176 2.67 -23.60 5.26
N LEU A 177 3.60 -22.98 5.97
CA LEU A 177 4.35 -21.83 5.49
C LEU A 177 5.28 -22.22 4.33
N THR A 178 4.96 -21.73 3.14
CA THR A 178 5.75 -21.97 1.93
C THR A 178 7.17 -21.37 2.05
N PRO A 179 8.20 -21.95 1.39
CA PRO A 179 9.56 -21.41 1.44
C PRO A 179 9.68 -19.96 0.98
N ALA A 180 8.90 -19.57 -0.04
CA ALA A 180 8.90 -18.21 -0.57
C ALA A 180 8.38 -17.19 0.46
N LEU A 181 7.26 -17.49 1.12
CA LEU A 181 6.72 -16.62 2.16
C LEU A 181 7.61 -16.64 3.41
N ARG A 182 8.12 -17.80 3.82
CA ARG A 182 9.04 -17.93 4.97
C ARG A 182 10.22 -16.98 4.86
N ARG A 183 10.92 -16.99 3.71
CA ARG A 183 12.05 -16.09 3.46
C ARG A 183 11.65 -14.63 3.65
N LYS A 184 10.50 -14.22 3.09
CA LYS A 184 10.02 -12.84 3.20
C LYS A 184 9.63 -12.45 4.62
N LEU A 185 8.95 -13.32 5.35
CA LEU A 185 8.60 -13.05 6.75
C LEU A 185 9.84 -12.94 7.62
N THR A 186 10.86 -13.78 7.40
CA THR A 186 12.14 -13.67 8.12
C THR A 186 12.80 -12.31 7.86
N ASP A 187 12.95 -11.90 6.59
CA ASP A 187 13.55 -10.61 6.23
C ASP A 187 12.80 -9.44 6.92
N GLN A 188 11.47 -9.43 6.83
CA GLN A 188 10.62 -8.37 7.38
C GLN A 188 10.65 -8.31 8.92
N LEU A 189 10.68 -9.47 9.60
CA LEU A 189 10.77 -9.50 11.05
C LEU A 189 12.12 -9.01 11.54
N ASP A 190 13.20 -9.27 10.81
CA ASP A 190 14.53 -8.72 11.10
C ASP A 190 14.58 -7.19 10.90
N ASP A 191 13.84 -6.65 9.93
CA ASP A 191 13.67 -5.20 9.76
C ASP A 191 12.89 -4.58 10.94
N ILE A 192 11.74 -5.16 11.34
CA ILE A 192 10.94 -4.65 12.48
C ILE A 192 11.72 -4.72 13.79
N ARG A 193 12.45 -5.81 14.08
CA ARG A 193 13.29 -5.92 15.29
C ARG A 193 14.32 -4.80 15.37
N ARG A 194 14.97 -4.48 14.24
CA ARG A 194 15.94 -3.38 14.17
C ARG A 194 15.26 -2.03 14.38
N ALA A 195 14.10 -1.80 13.77
CA ALA A 195 13.35 -0.55 13.95
C ALA A 195 12.90 -0.35 15.40
N LEU A 196 12.42 -1.41 16.07
CA LEU A 196 12.01 -1.37 17.47
C LEU A 196 13.20 -1.05 18.40
N ALA A 197 14.35 -1.68 18.19
CA ALA A 197 15.56 -1.42 18.97
C ALA A 197 16.05 0.03 18.84
N VAL A 198 15.93 0.64 17.66
CA VAL A 198 16.25 2.07 17.45
C VAL A 198 15.24 2.96 18.17
N ARG A 199 13.95 2.63 18.12
CA ARG A 199 12.90 3.41 18.80
C ARG A 199 13.05 3.38 20.32
N ASP A 200 13.42 2.25 20.91
CA ASP A 200 13.56 2.10 22.36
C ASP A 200 14.87 2.72 22.90
N ALA A 201 15.83 3.05 22.02
CA ALA A 201 17.09 3.71 22.36
C ALA A 201 16.99 5.26 22.38
N HIS A 202 15.86 5.82 21.98
CA HIS A 202 15.59 7.26 21.88
C HIS A 202 14.40 7.68 22.75
#